data_AF-A0A7W9AR47-F1
#
_entry.id   AF-A0A7W9AR47-F1
#
_cell.length_a   1.000
_cell.length_b   1.000
_cell.length_c   1.000
_cell.angle_alpha   90.00
_cell.angle_beta   90.00
_cell.angle_gamma   90.00
#
_symmetry.space_group_name_H-M   'P 1'
#
loop_
_entity.id
_entity.type
_entity.pdbx_description
1 polymer ?
#
loop_
_entity_poly.entity_id
_entity_poly.type
_entity_poly.pdbx_seq_one_letter_code
_entity_poly.pdbx_strand_id
1 'polypeptide(L)'
;MFASLAALALVAGQSTPAPKPPEDTPEEIAADAARDLKDSRFYNRPGATRADYDAAWQACRLIARGSRTPTGSVPMFYNPAMISPVAAGLAGGIGGLIGGAIAQGQQRRENRRECLMARGWRLVEVSDAEAARVGTMSDADRSAYFNGIVGATEVQGKTTVWHNGFAEPAPYDLRKPVAIAAPGGLVTGKKVDPKVPVTLEPGAAAILIGFRRPDDESAGKSASVAIARYDAAGSDLAYRPRDWKKTGDKTSYGLTVKSADKKLPLEYHLIRVTPGDYVVAGAAPGAVAITNSFCLGAPRFSVAAGEVAYLGEFAPYTTTAMPGGERGPAMAWSRNEGDARATLAALQPALVPAMKAAQLTNGATYACSAMQMTMYRVPDGTDTAAR
;
A
#
# COMPACT_ATOMS: atom_id res chain seq x y z
N MET A 1 -13.87 -54.97 39.87
CA MET A 1 -14.03 -53.57 39.42
C MET A 1 -13.09 -53.35 38.24
N PHE A 2 -13.61 -53.41 37.02
CA PHE A 2 -12.87 -53.08 35.80
C PHE A 2 -13.22 -51.65 35.40
N ALA A 3 -12.22 -50.78 35.26
CA ALA A 3 -12.37 -49.45 34.69
C ALA A 3 -11.91 -49.49 33.23
N SER A 4 -12.83 -49.21 32.31
CA SER A 4 -12.62 -49.20 30.86
C SER A 4 -12.08 -47.82 30.43
N LEU A 5 -10.95 -47.80 29.71
CA LEU A 5 -10.49 -46.63 28.96
C LEU A 5 -11.40 -46.41 27.74
N ALA A 6 -11.89 -45.19 27.56
CA ALA A 6 -12.50 -44.74 26.29
C ALA A 6 -11.51 -43.80 25.58
N ALA A 7 -11.03 -44.23 24.42
CA ALA A 7 -10.25 -43.41 23.50
C ALA A 7 -11.18 -42.51 22.68
N LEU A 8 -10.99 -41.19 22.73
CA LEU A 8 -11.58 -40.26 21.76
C LEU A 8 -10.72 -40.25 20.50
N ALA A 9 -11.25 -40.79 19.40
CA ALA A 9 -10.70 -40.59 18.07
C ALA A 9 -11.04 -39.17 17.58
N LEU A 10 -10.02 -38.35 17.31
CA LEU A 10 -10.19 -37.13 16.50
C LEU A 10 -10.45 -37.55 15.05
N VAL A 11 -11.68 -37.35 14.59
CA VAL A 11 -11.99 -37.40 13.16
C VAL A 11 -11.40 -36.15 12.51
N ALA A 12 -10.39 -36.34 11.67
CA ALA A 12 -9.88 -35.31 10.78
C ALA A 12 -10.96 -34.98 9.74
N GLY A 13 -11.70 -33.89 9.96
CA GLY A 13 -12.63 -33.35 8.96
C GLY A 13 -11.84 -32.85 7.75
N GLN A 14 -11.90 -33.60 6.65
CA GLN A 14 -11.50 -33.11 5.34
C GLN A 14 -12.46 -31.98 4.96
N SER A 15 -12.01 -30.73 5.04
CA SER A 15 -12.78 -29.59 4.54
C SER A 15 -12.82 -29.68 3.01
N THR A 16 -13.95 -30.13 2.47
CA THR A 16 -14.27 -29.93 1.05
C THR A 16 -14.14 -28.45 0.71
N PRO A 17 -13.49 -28.09 -0.40
CA PRO A 17 -13.43 -26.69 -0.84
C PRO A 17 -14.86 -26.17 -0.99
N ALA A 18 -15.15 -25.02 -0.37
CA ALA A 18 -16.42 -24.35 -0.61
C ALA A 18 -16.57 -24.09 -2.12
N PRO A 19 -17.77 -24.28 -2.71
CA PRO A 19 -18.00 -23.96 -4.11
C PRO A 19 -17.60 -22.51 -4.37
N LYS A 20 -16.86 -22.28 -5.45
CA LYS A 20 -16.54 -20.92 -5.93
C LYS A 20 -17.90 -20.21 -6.11
N PRO A 21 -18.13 -19.04 -5.48
CA PRO A 21 -19.36 -18.30 -5.73
C PRO A 21 -19.50 -18.09 -7.24
N PRO A 22 -20.72 -18.16 -7.80
CA PRO A 22 -20.93 -17.92 -9.22
C PRO A 22 -20.29 -16.58 -9.60
N GLU A 23 -19.56 -16.57 -10.71
CA GLU A 23 -18.99 -15.33 -11.24
C GLU A 23 -20.15 -14.44 -11.72
N ASP A 24 -20.17 -13.18 -11.28
CA ASP A 24 -21.19 -12.20 -11.68
C ASP A 24 -21.23 -12.14 -13.23
N THR A 25 -22.42 -12.20 -13.82
CA THR A 25 -22.62 -12.07 -15.27
C THR A 25 -22.28 -10.65 -15.75
N PRO A 26 -21.94 -10.44 -17.04
CA PRO A 26 -21.72 -9.10 -17.59
C PRO A 26 -22.89 -8.14 -17.33
N GLU A 27 -24.12 -8.63 -17.39
CA GLU A 27 -25.34 -7.85 -17.15
C GLU A 27 -25.44 -7.41 -15.69
N GLU A 28 -25.14 -8.31 -14.74
CA GLU A 28 -25.10 -7.99 -13.30
C GLU A 28 -24.00 -6.98 -12.98
N ILE A 29 -22.82 -7.13 -13.60
CA ILE A 29 -21.71 -6.19 -13.45
C ILE A 29 -22.11 -4.81 -13.97
N ALA A 30 -22.69 -4.73 -15.19
CA ALA A 30 -23.10 -3.48 -15.79
C ALA A 30 -24.17 -2.76 -14.94
N ALA A 31 -25.13 -3.51 -14.39
CA ALA A 31 -26.18 -2.98 -13.52
C ALA A 31 -25.61 -2.45 -12.20
N ASP A 32 -24.65 -3.16 -11.59
CA ASP A 32 -23.99 -2.72 -10.36
C ASP A 32 -23.05 -1.52 -10.61
N ALA A 33 -22.26 -1.54 -11.69
CA ALA A 33 -21.36 -0.46 -12.07
C ALA A 33 -22.13 0.83 -12.42
N ALA A 34 -23.30 0.72 -13.05
CA ALA A 34 -24.16 1.86 -13.34
C ALA A 34 -24.58 2.63 -12.08
N ARG A 35 -24.58 2.01 -10.89
CA ARG A 35 -24.91 2.70 -9.62
C ARG A 35 -23.86 3.72 -9.21
N ASP A 36 -22.62 3.59 -9.68
CA ASP A 36 -21.55 4.54 -9.45
C ASP A 36 -21.49 5.67 -10.50
N LEU A 37 -22.23 5.52 -11.60
CA LEU A 37 -22.48 6.57 -12.59
C LEU A 37 -23.71 7.37 -12.15
N LYS A 38 -23.48 8.55 -11.60
CA LYS A 38 -24.53 9.45 -11.10
C LYS A 38 -24.74 10.58 -12.10
N ASP A 39 -25.93 11.16 -12.05
CA ASP A 39 -26.26 12.43 -12.69
C ASP A 39 -25.22 13.53 -12.38
N SER A 40 -24.76 13.58 -11.13
CA SER A 40 -23.80 14.56 -10.61
C SER A 40 -22.32 14.19 -10.79
N ARG A 41 -22.00 12.92 -11.07
CA ARG A 41 -20.61 12.47 -11.22
C ARG A 41 -20.46 11.17 -11.98
N PHE A 42 -19.36 11.03 -12.71
CA PHE A 42 -19.01 9.80 -13.42
C PHE A 42 -17.50 9.60 -13.51
N TYR A 43 -17.08 8.41 -13.92
CA TYR A 43 -15.68 8.14 -14.24
C TYR A 43 -15.47 8.22 -15.75
N ASN A 44 -14.36 8.81 -16.17
CA ASN A 44 -13.96 8.88 -17.56
C ASN A 44 -12.53 8.41 -17.74
N ARG A 45 -12.21 7.80 -18.88
CA ARG A 45 -10.85 7.58 -19.34
C ARG A 45 -10.85 7.78 -20.85
N PRO A 46 -10.12 8.77 -21.39
CA PRO A 46 -10.10 9.03 -22.83
C PRO A 46 -9.81 7.75 -23.65
N GLY A 47 -10.64 7.50 -24.65
CA GLY A 47 -10.55 6.31 -25.51
C GLY A 47 -11.09 5.01 -24.92
N ALA A 48 -11.56 4.99 -23.66
CA ALA A 48 -12.15 3.81 -23.05
C ALA A 48 -13.60 3.61 -23.48
N THR A 49 -14.06 2.35 -23.47
CA THR A 49 -15.46 2.00 -23.72
C THR A 49 -16.21 1.82 -22.40
N ARG A 50 -17.55 1.69 -22.48
CA ARG A 50 -18.35 1.27 -21.33
C ARG A 50 -17.93 -0.10 -20.80
N ALA A 51 -17.61 -1.04 -21.68
CA ALA A 51 -17.13 -2.36 -21.28
C ALA A 51 -15.81 -2.28 -20.50
N ASP A 52 -14.90 -1.38 -20.88
CA ASP A 52 -13.66 -1.14 -20.14
C ASP A 52 -13.94 -0.59 -18.73
N TYR A 53 -14.93 0.30 -18.60
CA TYR A 53 -15.37 0.80 -17.30
C TYR A 53 -15.92 -0.32 -16.43
N ASP A 54 -16.85 -1.12 -16.95
CA ASP A 54 -17.51 -2.18 -16.21
C ASP A 54 -16.48 -3.26 -15.77
N ALA A 55 -15.53 -3.60 -16.64
CA ALA A 55 -14.42 -4.51 -16.33
C ALA A 55 -13.48 -3.95 -15.25
N ALA A 56 -13.10 -2.67 -15.35
CA ALA A 56 -12.27 -2.01 -14.34
C ALA A 56 -13.03 -1.90 -13.00
N TRP A 57 -14.32 -1.59 -13.04
CA TRP A 57 -15.18 -1.48 -11.88
C TRP A 57 -15.29 -2.81 -11.14
N GLN A 58 -15.51 -3.92 -11.84
CA GLN A 58 -15.59 -5.25 -11.23
C GLN A 58 -14.25 -5.66 -10.61
N ALA A 59 -13.14 -5.45 -11.33
CA ALA A 59 -11.81 -5.72 -10.78
C ALA A 59 -11.56 -4.91 -9.49
N CYS A 60 -11.92 -3.63 -9.50
CA CYS A 60 -11.77 -2.75 -8.33
C CYS A 60 -12.77 -3.07 -7.20
N ARG A 61 -13.97 -3.58 -7.49
CA ARG A 61 -14.92 -4.08 -6.48
C ARG A 61 -14.35 -5.29 -5.75
N LEU A 62 -13.71 -6.22 -6.46
CA LEU A 62 -13.07 -7.39 -5.86
C LEU A 62 -11.89 -6.99 -4.96
N ILE A 63 -11.06 -6.04 -5.40
CA ILE A 63 -9.99 -5.46 -4.60
C ILE A 63 -10.56 -4.78 -3.33
N ALA A 64 -11.53 -3.90 -3.52
CA ALA A 64 -12.15 -3.16 -2.42
C ALA A 64 -12.85 -4.07 -1.41
N ARG A 65 -13.23 -5.29 -1.80
CA ARG A 65 -13.79 -6.27 -0.87
C ARG A 65 -12.79 -6.83 0.14
N GLY A 66 -11.50 -6.52 -0.03
CA GLY A 66 -10.39 -7.04 0.76
C GLY A 66 -9.82 -8.29 0.12
N SER A 67 -8.50 -8.35 -0.04
CA SER A 67 -7.82 -9.47 -0.69
C SER A 67 -7.77 -10.71 0.19
N ARG A 68 -7.74 -11.84 -0.51
CA ARG A 68 -7.60 -13.19 0.03
C ARG A 68 -6.13 -13.42 0.30
N THR A 69 -5.73 -13.56 1.56
CA THR A 69 -4.45 -14.23 1.85
C THR A 69 -4.58 -15.68 1.36
N PRO A 70 -3.66 -16.21 0.53
CA PRO A 70 -3.76 -17.58 0.05
C PRO A 70 -3.93 -18.60 1.19
N THR A 71 -4.74 -19.62 0.98
CA THR A 71 -4.89 -20.71 1.95
C THR A 71 -3.52 -21.34 2.22
N GLY A 72 -3.19 -21.56 3.50
CA GLY A 72 -1.89 -22.14 3.88
C GLY A 72 -0.77 -21.13 4.13
N SER A 73 -1.04 -19.82 4.01
CA SER A 73 -0.06 -18.77 4.33
C SER A 73 -0.46 -17.92 5.55
N VAL A 74 0.47 -17.07 6.00
CA VAL A 74 0.28 -16.12 7.12
C VAL A 74 -0.01 -14.72 6.56
N PRO A 75 -1.09 -14.03 7.00
CA PRO A 75 -1.38 -12.67 6.57
C PRO A 75 -0.24 -11.72 6.93
N MET A 76 0.18 -10.89 5.95
CA MET A 76 1.28 -9.95 6.12
C MET A 76 0.82 -8.58 6.65
N PHE A 77 -0.44 -8.20 6.43
CA PHE A 77 -1.00 -6.92 6.85
C PHE A 77 -2.21 -7.14 7.77
N TYR A 78 -2.21 -6.43 8.89
CA TYR A 78 -3.31 -6.43 9.84
C TYR A 78 -4.37 -5.42 9.40
N ASN A 79 -5.52 -5.92 8.95
CA ASN A 79 -6.72 -5.08 8.78
C ASN A 79 -7.73 -5.45 9.89
N PRO A 80 -7.85 -4.64 10.96
CA PRO A 80 -8.80 -4.91 12.04
C PRO A 80 -10.26 -4.95 11.56
N ALA A 81 -10.59 -4.26 10.47
CA ALA A 81 -11.93 -4.29 9.87
C ALA A 81 -12.25 -5.60 9.14
N MET A 82 -11.24 -6.41 8.80
CA MET A 82 -11.41 -7.71 8.13
C MET A 82 -11.39 -8.91 9.09
N ILE A 83 -10.92 -8.73 10.34
CA ILE A 83 -10.68 -9.85 11.26
C ILE A 83 -11.95 -10.31 11.98
N SER A 84 -13.03 -9.54 12.00
CA SER A 84 -14.43 -9.98 12.21
C SER A 84 -15.25 -8.79 12.71
N PRO A 85 -16.49 -8.59 12.24
CA PRO A 85 -17.46 -7.70 12.88
C PRO A 85 -17.64 -7.99 14.38
N VAL A 86 -17.36 -9.22 14.82
CA VAL A 86 -17.45 -9.65 16.22
C VAL A 86 -16.28 -9.09 17.05
N ALA A 87 -15.06 -8.98 16.51
CA ALA A 87 -13.94 -8.38 17.25
C ALA A 87 -14.11 -6.85 17.42
N ALA A 88 -14.70 -6.18 16.43
CA ALA A 88 -15.09 -4.78 16.53
C ALA A 88 -16.40 -4.58 17.34
N GLY A 89 -17.34 -5.52 17.27
CA GLY A 89 -18.64 -5.48 17.92
C GLY A 89 -18.63 -5.87 19.41
N LEU A 90 -17.68 -6.71 19.84
CA LEU A 90 -17.49 -7.05 21.25
C LEU A 90 -17.06 -5.84 22.11
N ALA A 91 -16.54 -4.78 21.50
CA ALA A 91 -16.24 -3.52 22.18
C ALA A 91 -17.37 -2.46 22.08
N GLY A 92 -18.39 -2.65 21.23
CA GLY A 92 -19.31 -1.56 20.83
C GLY A 92 -20.81 -1.91 20.73
N GLY A 93 -21.22 -3.13 21.10
CA GLY A 93 -22.63 -3.54 21.09
C GLY A 93 -23.30 -3.47 19.70
N ILE A 94 -24.63 -3.65 19.67
CA ILE A 94 -25.43 -3.72 18.44
C ILE A 94 -25.32 -2.43 17.59
N GLY A 95 -25.11 -1.26 18.22
CA GLY A 95 -24.83 0.00 17.52
C GLY A 95 -23.47 0.02 16.79
N GLY A 96 -22.46 -0.66 17.33
CA GLY A 96 -21.14 -0.84 16.70
C GLY A 96 -21.16 -1.74 15.47
N LEU A 97 -22.11 -2.69 15.37
CA LEU A 97 -22.28 -3.53 14.19
C LEU A 97 -22.85 -2.75 12.99
N ILE A 98 -23.82 -1.87 13.23
CA ILE A 98 -24.44 -1.02 12.19
C ILE A 98 -23.48 0.11 11.77
N GLY A 99 -22.84 0.79 12.72
CA GLY A 99 -21.80 1.79 12.44
C GLY A 99 -20.59 1.18 11.71
N GLY A 100 -20.20 -0.03 12.09
CA GLY A 100 -19.15 -0.81 11.42
C GLY A 100 -19.52 -1.18 9.97
N ALA A 101 -20.77 -1.56 9.70
CA ALA A 101 -21.23 -1.86 8.34
C ALA A 101 -21.27 -0.62 7.44
N ILE A 102 -21.68 0.53 7.96
CA ILE A 102 -21.69 1.82 7.22
C ILE A 102 -20.25 2.28 6.94
N ALA A 103 -19.37 2.24 7.93
CA ALA A 103 -17.96 2.56 7.77
C ALA A 103 -17.27 1.60 6.78
N GLN A 104 -17.57 0.30 6.83
CA GLN A 104 -17.09 -0.67 5.84
C GLN A 104 -17.63 -0.37 4.43
N GLY A 105 -18.90 0.02 4.31
CA GLY A 105 -19.51 0.40 3.04
C GLY A 105 -18.86 1.64 2.42
N GLN A 106 -18.59 2.67 3.23
CA GLN A 106 -17.85 3.87 2.81
C GLN A 106 -16.41 3.51 2.40
N GLN A 107 -15.68 2.78 3.24
CA GLN A 107 -14.31 2.36 2.94
C GLN A 107 -14.20 1.54 1.65
N ARG A 108 -15.15 0.64 1.38
CA ARG A 108 -15.19 -0.14 0.12
C ARG A 108 -15.42 0.76 -1.10
N ARG A 109 -16.21 1.83 -0.97
CA ARG A 109 -16.40 2.81 -2.05
C ARG A 109 -15.15 3.65 -2.28
N GLU A 110 -14.51 4.10 -1.20
CA GLU A 110 -13.23 4.83 -1.27
C GLU A 110 -12.14 3.98 -1.92
N ASN A 111 -11.92 2.75 -1.46
CA ASN A 111 -10.92 1.85 -2.05
C ASN A 111 -11.20 1.54 -3.53
N ARG A 112 -12.48 1.43 -3.93
CA ARG A 112 -12.85 1.26 -5.33
C ARG A 112 -12.55 2.51 -6.15
N ARG A 113 -12.87 3.71 -5.63
CA ARG A 113 -12.51 4.99 -6.25
C ARG A 113 -11.00 5.10 -6.44
N GLU A 114 -10.21 4.86 -5.39
CA GLU A 114 -8.75 4.88 -5.46
C GLU A 114 -8.22 3.88 -6.51
N CYS A 115 -8.78 2.66 -6.57
CA CYS A 115 -8.42 1.66 -7.58
C CYS A 115 -8.75 2.10 -9.02
N LEU A 116 -9.90 2.70 -9.26
CA LEU A 116 -10.24 3.26 -10.57
C LEU A 116 -9.26 4.38 -10.94
N MET A 117 -9.01 5.30 -10.02
CA MET A 117 -8.11 6.43 -10.28
C MET A 117 -6.66 5.98 -10.51
N ALA A 118 -6.20 4.97 -9.77
CA ALA A 118 -4.92 4.30 -9.98
C ALA A 118 -4.77 3.69 -11.39
N ARG A 119 -5.88 3.24 -11.97
CA ARG A 119 -5.97 2.68 -13.34
C ARG A 119 -6.22 3.74 -14.42
N GLY A 120 -6.03 5.01 -14.09
CA GLY A 120 -6.12 6.13 -15.02
C GLY A 120 -7.55 6.61 -15.28
N TRP A 121 -8.55 6.17 -14.49
CA TRP A 121 -9.88 6.78 -14.54
C TRP A 121 -9.89 8.11 -13.81
N ARG A 122 -10.44 9.15 -14.43
CA ARG A 122 -10.67 10.45 -13.79
C ARG A 122 -12.10 10.53 -13.28
N LEU A 123 -12.28 11.03 -12.06
CA LEU A 123 -13.60 11.34 -11.52
C LEU A 123 -14.03 12.71 -12.04
N VAL A 124 -15.18 12.79 -12.68
CA VAL A 124 -15.76 14.03 -13.21
C VAL A 124 -16.96 14.39 -12.34
N GLU A 125 -16.93 15.58 -11.74
CA GLU A 125 -18.05 16.19 -11.04
C GLU A 125 -18.66 17.28 -11.95
N VAL A 126 -19.90 17.10 -12.39
CA VAL A 126 -20.55 18.03 -13.33
C VAL A 126 -21.20 19.21 -12.61
N SER A 127 -21.59 20.25 -13.36
CA SER A 127 -22.35 21.37 -12.78
C SER A 127 -23.76 20.95 -12.38
N ASP A 128 -24.41 21.70 -11.47
CA ASP A 128 -25.79 21.42 -11.05
C ASP A 128 -26.77 21.42 -12.23
N ALA A 129 -26.55 22.29 -13.22
CA ALA A 129 -27.36 22.36 -14.43
C ALA A 129 -27.23 21.08 -15.28
N GLU A 130 -26.01 20.56 -15.44
CA GLU A 130 -25.75 19.32 -16.15
C GLU A 130 -26.29 18.11 -15.37
N ALA A 131 -26.14 18.10 -14.05
CA ALA A 131 -26.72 17.07 -13.19
C ALA A 131 -28.25 17.03 -13.31
N ALA A 132 -28.92 18.18 -13.29
CA ALA A 132 -30.36 18.27 -13.49
C ALA A 132 -30.78 17.77 -14.89
N ARG A 133 -30.01 18.10 -15.93
CA ARG A 133 -30.24 17.62 -17.29
C ARG A 133 -30.13 16.09 -17.38
N VAL A 134 -29.09 15.50 -16.80
CA VAL A 134 -28.91 14.03 -16.78
C VAL A 134 -29.96 13.34 -15.90
N GLY A 135 -30.34 13.96 -14.78
CA GLY A 135 -31.34 13.43 -13.84
C GLY A 135 -32.76 13.35 -14.42
N THR A 136 -33.07 14.12 -15.47
CA THR A 136 -34.38 14.10 -16.17
C THR A 136 -34.43 13.15 -17.37
N MET A 137 -33.32 12.49 -17.71
CA MET A 137 -33.25 11.52 -18.80
C MET A 137 -34.04 10.25 -18.49
N SER A 138 -34.58 9.62 -19.54
CA SER A 138 -35.04 8.23 -19.44
C SER A 138 -33.87 7.29 -19.14
N ASP A 139 -34.15 6.09 -18.64
CA ASP A 139 -33.10 5.09 -18.39
C ASP A 139 -32.30 4.75 -19.67
N ALA A 140 -32.97 4.72 -20.83
CA ALA A 140 -32.35 4.47 -22.12
C ALA A 140 -31.42 5.63 -22.54
N ASP A 141 -31.89 6.88 -22.43
CA ASP A 141 -31.09 8.06 -22.77
C ASP A 141 -29.91 8.23 -21.83
N ARG A 142 -30.10 7.96 -20.54
CA ARG A 142 -29.02 7.99 -19.54
C ARG A 142 -27.97 6.93 -19.81
N SER A 143 -28.38 5.73 -20.22
CA SER A 143 -27.46 4.66 -20.63
C SER A 143 -26.66 5.08 -21.86
N ALA A 144 -27.31 5.63 -22.90
CA ALA A 144 -26.66 6.13 -24.10
C ALA A 144 -25.68 7.28 -23.79
N TYR A 145 -26.06 8.22 -22.93
CA TYR A 145 -25.20 9.30 -22.44
C TYR A 145 -23.93 8.74 -21.79
N PHE A 146 -24.06 7.82 -20.84
CA PHE A 146 -22.88 7.25 -20.18
C PHE A 146 -22.02 6.42 -21.11
N ASN A 147 -22.60 5.69 -22.06
CA ASN A 147 -21.84 4.94 -23.05
C ASN A 147 -20.97 5.82 -23.94
N GLY A 148 -21.40 7.06 -24.22
CA GLY A 148 -20.60 8.05 -24.94
C GLY A 148 -19.57 8.75 -24.05
N ILE A 149 -19.96 9.18 -22.85
CA ILE A 149 -19.14 10.10 -22.06
C ILE A 149 -17.99 9.42 -21.30
N VAL A 150 -18.06 8.11 -21.02
CA VAL A 150 -16.98 7.39 -20.30
C VAL A 150 -15.66 7.36 -21.06
N GLY A 151 -15.72 7.39 -22.39
CA GLY A 151 -14.56 7.37 -23.29
C GLY A 151 -14.17 8.72 -23.88
N ALA A 152 -14.96 9.76 -23.63
CA ALA A 152 -14.78 11.05 -24.26
C ALA A 152 -13.42 11.68 -23.91
N THR A 153 -12.73 12.21 -24.92
CA THR A 153 -11.46 12.93 -24.73
C THR A 153 -11.65 14.17 -23.87
N GLU A 154 -12.72 14.92 -24.14
CA GLU A 154 -13.11 16.11 -23.41
C GLU A 154 -14.41 15.88 -22.65
N VAL A 155 -14.45 16.36 -21.41
CA VAL A 155 -15.60 16.27 -20.51
C VAL A 155 -15.79 17.61 -19.81
N GLN A 156 -17.05 17.98 -19.58
CA GLN A 156 -17.37 19.19 -18.83
C GLN A 156 -17.48 18.86 -17.34
N GLY A 157 -16.97 19.76 -16.50
CA GLY A 157 -16.99 19.61 -15.04
C GLY A 157 -15.61 19.59 -14.41
N LYS A 158 -15.59 19.53 -13.08
CA LYS A 158 -14.36 19.41 -12.30
C LYS A 158 -13.83 18.00 -12.43
N THR A 159 -12.64 17.87 -13.00
CA THR A 159 -11.94 16.61 -13.17
C THR A 159 -10.95 16.40 -12.02
N THR A 160 -11.06 15.26 -11.34
CA THR A 160 -10.12 14.81 -10.31
C THR A 160 -9.40 13.56 -10.81
N VAL A 161 -8.06 13.58 -10.79
CA VAL A 161 -7.22 12.42 -11.13
C VAL A 161 -6.48 11.93 -9.89
N TRP A 162 -5.91 10.73 -9.95
CA TRP A 162 -5.04 10.27 -8.87
C TRP A 162 -3.79 11.15 -8.81
N HIS A 163 -3.40 11.54 -7.59
CA HIS A 163 -2.19 12.29 -7.32
C HIS A 163 -1.35 11.56 -6.29
N ASN A 164 -0.03 11.60 -6.45
CA ASN A 164 0.94 11.00 -5.55
C ASN A 164 1.16 11.83 -4.26
N GLY A 165 0.13 12.56 -3.79
CA GLY A 165 0.27 13.57 -2.73
C GLY A 165 0.79 13.01 -1.41
N PHE A 166 0.60 11.71 -1.16
CA PHE A 166 1.18 11.07 0.03
C PHE A 166 2.72 10.98 -0.04
N ALA A 167 3.31 10.82 -1.23
CA ALA A 167 4.75 10.84 -1.44
C ALA A 167 5.29 12.23 -1.80
N GLU A 168 4.42 13.13 -2.25
CA GLU A 168 4.76 14.48 -2.75
C GLU A 168 3.78 15.52 -2.18
N PRO A 169 3.81 15.79 -0.85
CA PRO A 169 2.95 16.81 -0.27
C PRO A 169 3.33 18.20 -0.80
N ALA A 170 2.34 19.09 -0.95
CA ALA A 170 2.50 20.38 -1.62
C ALA A 170 3.62 21.31 -1.08
N PRO A 171 3.88 21.40 0.25
CA PRO A 171 4.94 22.25 0.76
C PRO A 171 6.33 21.61 0.66
N TYR A 172 6.41 20.32 0.31
CA TYR A 172 7.69 19.63 0.22
C TYR A 172 8.23 19.69 -1.20
N ASP A 173 9.08 20.69 -1.46
CA ASP A 173 9.93 20.66 -2.64
C ASP A 173 11.04 19.64 -2.40
N LEU A 174 10.81 18.41 -2.86
CA LEU A 174 11.79 17.31 -2.87
C LEU A 174 13.15 17.72 -3.47
N ARG A 175 13.17 18.80 -4.27
CA ARG A 175 14.34 19.35 -4.94
C ARG A 175 15.10 20.38 -4.11
N LYS A 176 14.57 20.80 -2.96
CA LYS A 176 15.21 21.69 -1.99
C LYS A 176 15.27 21.05 -0.60
N PRO A 177 15.87 19.86 -0.45
CA PRO A 177 16.08 19.30 0.87
C PRO A 177 16.90 20.29 1.70
N VAL A 178 16.43 20.61 2.90
CA VAL A 178 17.23 21.35 3.87
C VAL A 178 18.47 20.51 4.15
N ALA A 179 19.65 21.14 4.07
CA ALA A 179 20.90 20.49 4.40
C ALA A 179 20.84 20.02 5.86
N ILE A 180 20.94 18.71 6.07
CA ILE A 180 21.04 18.11 7.40
C ILE A 180 22.51 17.76 7.62
N ALA A 181 23.04 18.10 8.79
CA ALA A 181 24.41 17.73 9.15
C ALA A 181 24.55 16.20 9.19
N ALA A 182 25.37 15.65 8.30
CA ALA A 182 25.82 14.26 8.33
C ALA A 182 27.07 14.13 9.23
N PRO A 183 27.34 12.95 9.83
CA PRO A 183 26.58 11.70 9.72
C PRO A 183 25.26 11.72 10.50
N GLY A 184 24.25 11.01 10.00
CA GLY A 184 23.02 10.75 10.73
C GLY A 184 23.19 9.67 11.80
N GLY A 185 22.11 9.36 12.53
CA GLY A 185 22.07 8.18 13.39
C GLY A 185 21.96 6.89 12.59
N LEU A 186 22.37 5.76 13.17
CA LEU A 186 22.17 4.42 12.59
C LEU A 186 21.53 3.49 13.62
N VAL A 187 20.61 2.65 13.15
CA VAL A 187 19.96 1.60 13.92
C VAL A 187 20.22 0.26 13.22
N THR A 188 20.96 -0.63 13.88
CA THR A 188 21.25 -1.99 13.39
C THR A 188 20.44 -3.07 14.13
N GLY A 189 19.75 -2.69 15.21
CA GLY A 189 18.90 -3.56 16.01
C GLY A 189 18.44 -2.88 17.30
N LYS A 190 17.46 -3.48 17.98
CA LYS A 190 16.97 -2.95 19.26
C LYS A 190 18.07 -3.05 20.32
N LYS A 191 18.49 -1.90 20.87
CA LYS A 191 19.56 -1.79 21.88
C LYS A 191 20.91 -2.35 21.43
N VAL A 192 21.17 -2.35 20.12
CA VAL A 192 22.48 -2.70 19.57
C VAL A 192 23.24 -1.40 19.36
N ASP A 193 24.48 -1.32 19.83
CA ASP A 193 25.36 -0.19 19.53
C ASP A 193 25.63 -0.19 18.01
N PRO A 194 25.33 0.90 17.29
CA PRO A 194 25.53 0.99 15.85
C PRO A 194 26.98 0.86 15.40
N LYS A 195 27.96 0.89 16.31
CA LYS A 195 29.39 0.63 16.00
C LYS A 195 29.77 -0.84 16.04
N VAL A 196 28.92 -1.72 16.58
CA VAL A 196 29.16 -3.17 16.54
C VAL A 196 29.07 -3.62 15.08
N PRO A 197 30.15 -4.19 14.50
CA PRO A 197 30.15 -4.53 13.07
C PRO A 197 29.03 -5.49 12.70
N VAL A 198 28.31 -5.17 11.62
CA VAL A 198 27.31 -6.04 11.02
C VAL A 198 27.95 -6.83 9.89
N THR A 199 27.96 -8.15 10.04
CA THR A 199 28.39 -9.09 8.98
C THR A 199 27.18 -9.57 8.18
N LEU A 200 27.31 -9.60 6.85
CA LEU A 200 26.38 -10.26 5.94
C LEU A 200 26.89 -11.67 5.66
N GLU A 201 26.28 -12.67 6.31
CA GLU A 201 26.58 -14.08 6.08
C GLU A 201 26.25 -14.51 4.63
N PRO A 202 26.81 -15.64 4.14
CA PRO A 202 26.42 -16.19 2.85
C PRO A 202 24.90 -16.34 2.73
N GLY A 203 24.33 -15.79 1.65
CA GLY A 203 22.87 -15.79 1.44
C GLY A 203 22.11 -14.74 2.27
N ALA A 204 22.80 -13.80 2.92
CA ALA A 204 22.20 -12.62 3.53
C ALA A 204 22.41 -11.38 2.65
N ALA A 205 21.51 -10.42 2.81
CA ALA A 205 21.56 -9.08 2.24
C ALA A 205 21.12 -8.07 3.31
N ALA A 206 21.16 -6.78 3.02
CA ALA A 206 20.55 -5.77 3.87
C ALA A 206 19.85 -4.67 3.09
N ILE A 207 18.89 -4.03 3.75
CA ILE A 207 18.21 -2.82 3.30
C ILE A 207 18.66 -1.68 4.21
N LEU A 208 19.08 -0.57 3.62
CA LEU A 208 19.32 0.69 4.30
C LEU A 208 18.18 1.65 3.94
N ILE A 209 17.44 2.10 4.93
CA ILE A 209 16.31 3.03 4.79
C ILE A 209 16.47 4.17 5.78
N GLY A 210 16.24 5.40 5.35
CA GLY A 210 16.33 6.58 6.22
C GLY A 210 14.98 7.14 6.62
N PHE A 211 14.94 7.79 7.78
CA PHE A 211 13.89 8.72 8.18
C PHE A 211 14.49 10.11 8.30
N ARG A 212 14.05 11.02 7.42
CA ARG A 212 14.54 12.39 7.33
C ARG A 212 13.49 13.36 7.89
N ARG A 213 13.92 14.36 8.65
CA ARG A 213 13.07 15.41 9.23
C ARG A 213 13.68 16.76 8.90
N PRO A 214 13.54 17.21 7.65
CA PRO A 214 14.28 18.36 7.15
C PRO A 214 13.68 19.71 7.57
N ASP A 215 12.48 19.74 8.12
CA ASP A 215 11.72 20.96 8.41
C ASP A 215 10.93 20.86 9.72
N ASP A 216 10.34 21.98 10.14
CA ASP A 216 9.57 22.06 11.38
C ASP A 216 8.28 21.22 11.36
N GLU A 217 7.68 20.98 10.17
CA GLU A 217 6.46 20.16 10.07
C GLU A 217 6.75 18.66 10.31
N SER A 218 7.93 18.19 9.93
CA SER A 218 8.42 16.81 10.10
C SER A 218 9.26 16.59 11.37
N ALA A 219 9.79 17.66 11.96
CA ALA A 219 10.58 17.60 13.19
C ALA A 219 9.82 16.89 14.33
N GLY A 220 10.50 15.98 15.03
CA GLY A 220 9.93 15.25 16.15
C GLY A 220 8.84 14.23 15.78
N LYS A 221 8.56 14.01 14.49
CA LYS A 221 7.54 13.05 14.03
C LYS A 221 8.17 11.66 13.85
N SER A 222 7.42 10.64 14.27
CA SER A 222 7.76 9.24 14.02
C SER A 222 7.33 8.81 12.63
N ALA A 223 7.85 7.69 12.15
CA ALA A 223 7.49 7.09 10.87
C ALA A 223 7.53 5.57 10.96
N SER A 224 6.72 4.91 10.15
CA SER A 224 6.80 3.47 9.92
C SER A 224 6.70 3.18 8.42
N VAL A 225 7.50 2.25 7.92
CA VAL A 225 7.44 1.75 6.53
C VAL A 225 7.37 0.23 6.56
N ALA A 226 6.40 -0.33 5.84
CA ALA A 226 6.27 -1.76 5.63
C ALA A 226 6.98 -2.15 4.33
N ILE A 227 7.81 -3.19 4.40
CA ILE A 227 8.45 -3.81 3.25
C ILE A 227 7.98 -5.26 3.19
N ALA A 228 7.56 -5.71 2.02
CA ALA A 228 7.10 -7.08 1.80
C ALA A 228 7.87 -7.73 0.65
N ARG A 229 8.06 -9.04 0.75
CA ARG A 229 8.67 -9.86 -0.30
C ARG A 229 7.72 -9.93 -1.49
N TYR A 230 8.26 -9.71 -2.68
CA TYR A 230 7.50 -9.70 -3.92
C TYR A 230 7.86 -10.92 -4.76
N ASP A 231 6.85 -11.56 -5.35
CA ASP A 231 7.00 -12.55 -6.40
C ASP A 231 6.71 -11.86 -7.75
N ALA A 232 7.79 -11.48 -8.43
CA ALA A 232 7.69 -10.80 -9.71
C ALA A 232 7.05 -11.66 -10.81
N ALA A 233 7.18 -12.99 -10.74
CA ALA A 233 6.58 -13.90 -11.70
C ALA A 233 5.07 -14.02 -11.45
N GLY A 234 4.67 -14.16 -10.19
CA GLY A 234 3.26 -14.20 -9.77
C GLY A 234 2.55 -12.85 -9.83
N SER A 235 3.29 -11.73 -9.92
CA SER A 235 2.74 -10.37 -9.76
C SER A 235 1.95 -10.20 -8.45
N ASP A 236 2.49 -10.76 -7.36
CA ASP A 236 1.88 -10.74 -6.03
C ASP A 236 2.97 -10.74 -4.95
N LEU A 237 2.58 -10.70 -3.69
CA LEU A 237 3.51 -10.91 -2.58
C LEU A 237 3.89 -12.38 -2.46
N ALA A 238 5.15 -12.64 -2.15
CA ALA A 238 5.52 -13.94 -1.64
C ALA A 238 5.03 -14.02 -0.19
N TYR A 239 4.09 -14.92 0.09
CA TYR A 239 3.56 -15.09 1.43
C TYR A 239 4.35 -16.13 2.21
N ARG A 240 4.53 -15.88 3.51
CA ARG A 240 5.17 -16.84 4.41
C ARG A 240 4.32 -18.12 4.52
N PRO A 241 4.89 -19.31 4.23
CA PRO A 241 4.15 -20.56 4.38
C PRO A 241 3.88 -20.86 5.86
N ARG A 242 2.76 -21.52 6.19
CA ARG A 242 2.40 -21.79 7.60
C ARG A 242 3.37 -22.73 8.32
N ASP A 243 4.01 -23.63 7.60
CA ASP A 243 4.96 -24.63 8.10
C ASP A 243 6.43 -24.17 8.05
N TRP A 244 6.69 -22.89 7.77
CA TRP A 244 8.05 -22.31 7.67
C TRP A 244 9.00 -22.68 8.82
N LYS A 245 8.47 -22.80 10.05
CA LYS A 245 9.26 -23.22 11.21
C LYS A 245 9.73 -24.67 11.13
N LYS A 246 8.90 -25.56 10.57
CA LYS A 246 9.21 -26.99 10.42
C LYS A 246 10.20 -27.21 9.28
N THR A 247 10.10 -26.41 8.21
CA THR A 247 11.00 -26.48 7.06
C THR A 247 12.33 -25.74 7.29
N GLY A 248 12.45 -25.00 8.38
CA GLY A 248 13.65 -24.20 8.68
C GLY A 248 13.83 -23.01 7.73
N ASP A 249 12.74 -22.56 7.11
CA ASP A 249 12.74 -21.45 6.17
C ASP A 249 13.07 -20.12 6.87
N LYS A 250 14.15 -19.47 6.41
CA LYS A 250 14.68 -18.21 6.95
C LYS A 250 14.36 -17.00 6.06
N THR A 251 13.50 -17.18 5.06
CA THR A 251 13.15 -16.13 4.09
C THR A 251 12.51 -14.94 4.79
N SER A 252 13.00 -13.75 4.45
CA SER A 252 12.42 -12.48 4.88
C SER A 252 11.19 -12.17 4.04
N TYR A 253 10.01 -12.55 4.54
CA TYR A 253 8.74 -12.32 3.84
C TYR A 253 8.19 -10.90 4.00
N GLY A 254 8.55 -10.23 5.09
CA GLY A 254 8.25 -8.83 5.27
C GLY A 254 8.59 -8.35 6.67
N LEU A 255 8.69 -7.03 6.78
CA LEU A 255 9.15 -6.33 7.96
C LEU A 255 8.48 -4.95 8.05
N THR A 256 8.44 -4.40 9.26
CA THR A 256 8.08 -3.01 9.48
C THR A 256 9.27 -2.30 10.09
N VAL A 257 9.77 -1.29 9.40
CA VAL A 257 10.82 -0.41 9.89
C VAL A 257 10.15 0.77 10.58
N LYS A 258 10.50 1.04 11.82
CA LYS A 258 9.96 2.17 12.60
C LYS A 258 11.10 3.07 13.03
N SER A 259 10.93 4.38 12.87
CA SER A 259 11.84 5.40 13.41
C SER A 259 12.15 5.12 14.89
N ALA A 260 13.42 5.13 15.29
CA ALA A 260 13.82 4.85 16.66
C ALA A 260 13.99 6.12 17.48
N ASP A 261 14.66 7.14 16.92
CA ASP A 261 14.87 8.43 17.55
C ASP A 261 14.36 9.57 16.67
N LYS A 262 13.13 10.01 16.98
CA LYS A 262 12.47 11.10 16.29
C LYS A 262 13.09 12.48 16.54
N LYS A 263 14.03 12.59 17.47
CA LYS A 263 14.77 13.85 17.73
C LYS A 263 15.91 14.04 16.74
N LEU A 264 16.39 12.97 16.12
CA LEU A 264 17.41 13.08 15.08
C LEU A 264 16.81 13.67 13.81
N PRO A 265 17.47 14.66 13.19
CA PRO A 265 17.02 15.18 11.89
C PRO A 265 17.18 14.12 10.79
N LEU A 266 18.09 13.17 10.98
CA LEU A 266 18.30 12.03 10.09
C LEU A 266 18.70 10.79 10.90
N GLU A 267 17.99 9.69 10.67
CA GLU A 267 18.36 8.36 11.16
C GLU A 267 18.22 7.33 10.04
N TYR A 268 19.16 6.39 9.96
CA TYR A 268 19.08 5.24 9.07
C TYR A 268 18.84 3.96 9.85
N HIS A 269 18.14 3.02 9.21
CA HIS A 269 17.97 1.66 9.68
C HIS A 269 18.64 0.71 8.71
N LEU A 270 19.56 -0.10 9.22
CA LEU A 270 20.18 -1.20 8.47
C LEU A 270 19.50 -2.50 8.89
N ILE A 271 18.70 -3.08 8.01
CA ILE A 271 17.96 -4.31 8.29
C ILE A 271 18.48 -5.45 7.44
N ARG A 272 18.95 -6.53 8.08
CA ARG A 272 19.31 -7.78 7.40
C ARG A 272 18.07 -8.47 6.84
N VAL A 273 18.15 -8.92 5.60
CA VAL A 273 17.10 -9.64 4.87
C VAL A 273 17.69 -10.78 4.03
N THR A 274 16.85 -11.65 3.49
CA THR A 274 17.27 -12.60 2.45
C THR A 274 17.29 -11.94 1.05
N PRO A 275 18.20 -12.31 0.14
CA PRO A 275 18.26 -11.78 -1.23
C PRO A 275 16.97 -11.98 -2.01
N GLY A 276 16.59 -11.02 -2.85
CA GLY A 276 15.51 -11.08 -3.84
C GLY A 276 14.67 -9.81 -3.93
N ASP A 277 13.43 -9.94 -4.39
CA ASP A 277 12.55 -8.80 -4.72
C ASP A 277 11.65 -8.38 -3.57
N TYR A 278 11.48 -7.07 -3.43
CA TYR A 278 10.71 -6.44 -2.36
C TYR A 278 9.89 -5.27 -2.89
N VAL A 279 8.82 -4.94 -2.18
CA VAL A 279 8.02 -3.74 -2.40
C VAL A 279 7.92 -2.90 -1.13
N VAL A 280 7.84 -1.58 -1.28
CA VAL A 280 7.34 -0.69 -0.23
C VAL A 280 5.83 -0.90 -0.17
N ALA A 281 5.35 -1.59 0.85
CA ALA A 281 3.98 -2.09 0.89
C ALA A 281 2.99 -1.17 1.61
N GLY A 282 3.49 -0.25 2.42
CA GLY A 282 2.68 0.73 3.16
C GLY A 282 3.56 1.61 4.02
N ALA A 283 3.03 2.73 4.49
CA ALA A 283 3.76 3.63 5.37
C ALA A 283 2.81 4.49 6.21
N ALA A 284 3.26 4.89 7.40
CA ALA A 284 2.50 5.73 8.31
C ALA A 284 3.37 6.82 8.94
N PRO A 285 2.98 8.11 8.86
CA PRO A 285 3.56 9.16 9.66
C PRO A 285 2.96 9.12 11.07
N GLY A 286 3.79 9.44 12.07
CA GLY A 286 3.42 9.41 13.48
C GLY A 286 3.55 8.02 14.13
N ALA A 287 3.09 7.92 15.38
CA ALA A 287 3.14 6.70 16.18
C ALA A 287 1.88 5.83 16.00
N VAL A 288 1.39 5.71 14.77
CA VAL A 288 0.18 4.96 14.42
C VAL A 288 0.50 3.68 13.65
N ALA A 289 -0.44 2.73 13.63
CA ALA A 289 -0.32 1.54 12.81
C ALA A 289 -0.37 1.90 11.32
N ILE A 290 0.31 1.12 10.48
CA ILE A 290 0.19 1.24 9.02
C ILE A 290 -1.20 0.74 8.61
N THR A 291 -2.08 1.67 8.24
CA THR A 291 -3.47 1.39 7.82
C THR A 291 -3.67 1.46 6.31
N ASN A 292 -2.65 1.87 5.56
CA ASN A 292 -2.64 1.89 4.11
C ASN A 292 -1.88 0.68 3.53
N SER A 293 -2.22 0.31 2.30
CA SER A 293 -1.45 -0.61 1.47
C SER A 293 -1.26 0.00 0.10
N PHE A 294 -0.04 -0.08 -0.42
CA PHE A 294 0.36 0.43 -1.74
C PHE A 294 0.11 -0.60 -2.86
N CYS A 295 -0.80 -1.54 -2.63
CA CYS A 295 -1.08 -2.68 -3.51
C CYS A 295 -1.58 -2.34 -4.91
N LEU A 296 -2.02 -1.09 -5.15
CA LEU A 296 -2.45 -0.63 -6.47
C LEU A 296 -1.29 -0.16 -7.35
N GLY A 297 -0.08 -0.07 -6.78
CA GLY A 297 1.11 0.37 -7.50
C GLY A 297 2.18 0.81 -6.51
N ALA A 298 2.93 -0.16 -6.01
CA ALA A 298 4.04 0.03 -5.09
C ALA A 298 5.36 0.21 -5.84
N PRO A 299 6.34 0.91 -5.26
CA PRO A 299 7.73 0.83 -5.68
C PRO A 299 8.30 -0.54 -5.33
N ARG A 300 8.87 -1.23 -6.32
CA ARG A 300 9.62 -2.47 -6.16
C ARG A 300 11.13 -2.22 -6.30
N PHE A 301 11.92 -3.07 -5.65
CA PHE A 301 13.37 -3.12 -5.78
C PHE A 301 13.87 -4.54 -5.51
N SER A 302 15.11 -4.80 -5.91
CA SER A 302 15.80 -6.08 -5.68
C SER A 302 17.05 -5.85 -4.84
N VAL A 303 17.45 -6.86 -4.07
CA VAL A 303 18.73 -6.87 -3.36
C VAL A 303 19.39 -8.24 -3.48
N ALA A 304 20.65 -8.29 -3.92
CA ALA A 304 21.39 -9.53 -4.05
C ALA A 304 22.14 -9.93 -2.76
N ALA A 305 22.65 -11.16 -2.72
CA ALA A 305 23.47 -11.63 -1.60
C ALA A 305 24.73 -10.78 -1.45
N GLY A 306 25.06 -10.42 -0.21
CA GLY A 306 26.19 -9.55 0.13
C GLY A 306 25.96 -8.06 -0.17
N GLU A 307 24.80 -7.66 -0.68
CA GLU A 307 24.50 -6.26 -0.97
C GLU A 307 23.79 -5.55 0.18
N VAL A 308 24.00 -4.24 0.26
CA VAL A 308 23.18 -3.31 1.04
C VAL A 308 22.43 -2.40 0.08
N ALA A 309 21.12 -2.63 -0.09
CA ALA A 309 20.27 -1.79 -0.93
C ALA A 309 19.83 -0.53 -0.16
N TYR A 310 20.28 0.64 -0.59
CA TYR A 310 19.81 1.93 -0.09
C TYR A 310 18.49 2.30 -0.76
N LEU A 311 17.40 2.24 0.01
CA LEU A 311 16.02 2.43 -0.44
C LEU A 311 15.62 3.92 -0.58
N GLY A 312 16.44 4.83 -0.06
CA GLY A 312 16.09 6.24 0.10
C GLY A 312 15.64 6.57 1.51
N GLU A 313 15.06 7.75 1.65
CA GLU A 313 14.67 8.37 2.92
C GLU A 313 13.21 8.80 2.89
N PHE A 314 12.53 8.58 4.01
CA PHE A 314 11.13 8.91 4.18
C PHE A 314 10.97 10.06 5.18
N ALA A 315 10.27 11.12 4.79
CA ALA A 315 9.97 12.26 5.64
C ALA A 315 8.51 12.23 6.12
N PRO A 316 8.26 12.07 7.44
CA PRO A 316 6.92 11.95 7.98
C PRO A 316 6.26 13.29 8.23
N TYR A 317 5.06 13.47 7.68
CA TYR A 317 4.17 14.60 7.96
C TYR A 317 2.86 14.08 8.53
N THR A 318 2.53 14.41 9.78
CA THR A 318 1.23 13.99 10.36
C THR A 318 0.08 14.83 9.83
N THR A 319 0.35 16.07 9.43
CA THR A 319 -0.64 16.99 8.87
C THR A 319 0.08 18.07 8.05
N THR A 320 0.04 17.96 6.73
CA THR A 320 0.66 18.89 5.79
C THR A 320 -0.28 19.20 4.64
N ALA A 321 -0.02 20.26 3.88
CA ALA A 321 -0.84 20.59 2.71
C ALA A 321 -0.61 19.57 1.60
N MET A 322 -1.69 19.08 1.01
CA MET A 322 -1.70 18.13 -0.10
C MET A 322 -1.95 18.86 -1.41
N PRO A 323 -1.60 18.26 -2.56
CA PRO A 323 -2.12 18.70 -3.85
C PRO A 323 -3.65 18.80 -3.78
N GLY A 324 -4.22 19.98 -4.09
CA GLY A 324 -5.66 20.25 -3.96
C GLY A 324 -6.08 21.06 -2.72
N GLY A 325 -5.13 21.43 -1.84
CA GLY A 325 -5.36 22.38 -0.74
C GLY A 325 -5.89 21.76 0.55
N GLU A 326 -6.32 20.50 0.51
CA GLU A 326 -6.64 19.74 1.73
C GLU A 326 -5.37 19.51 2.57
N ARG A 327 -5.53 19.40 3.89
CA ARG A 327 -4.43 19.00 4.78
C ARG A 327 -4.59 17.54 5.18
N GLY A 328 -3.50 16.79 5.15
CA GLY A 328 -3.52 15.37 5.47
C GLY A 328 -2.16 14.81 5.87
N PRO A 329 -2.10 13.53 6.26
CA PRO A 329 -0.85 12.83 6.50
C PRO A 329 -0.11 12.59 5.18
N ALA A 330 1.23 12.65 5.21
CA ALA A 330 2.10 12.31 4.09
C ALA A 330 3.38 11.62 4.57
N MET A 331 3.98 10.84 3.68
CA MET A 331 5.30 10.23 3.81
C MET A 331 6.09 10.57 2.55
N ALA A 332 6.72 11.74 2.55
CA ALA A 332 7.50 12.15 1.38
C ALA A 332 8.74 11.26 1.22
N TRP A 333 9.22 11.05 0.00
CA TRP A 333 10.39 10.20 -0.26
C TRP A 333 11.50 10.99 -0.94
N SER A 334 12.74 10.84 -0.52
CA SER A 334 13.90 11.48 -1.17
C SER A 334 15.10 10.54 -1.24
N ARG A 335 16.07 10.90 -2.09
CA ARG A 335 17.32 10.16 -2.26
C ARG A 335 18.52 11.06 -1.94
N ASN A 336 19.29 10.69 -0.92
CA ASN A 336 20.49 11.39 -0.47
C ASN A 336 21.62 10.38 -0.21
N GLU A 337 22.17 9.80 -1.29
CA GLU A 337 23.18 8.74 -1.20
C GLU A 337 24.45 9.16 -0.45
N GLY A 338 24.85 10.44 -0.56
CA GLY A 338 26.02 10.98 0.14
C GLY A 338 25.91 10.85 1.65
N ASP A 339 24.76 11.25 2.22
CA ASP A 339 24.50 11.18 3.66
C ASP A 339 24.43 9.73 4.15
N ALA A 340 23.85 8.84 3.34
CA ALA A 340 23.79 7.41 3.63
C ALA A 340 25.18 6.77 3.65
N ARG A 341 26.03 7.07 2.64
CA ARG A 341 27.42 6.60 2.59
C ARG A 341 28.23 7.17 3.74
N ALA A 342 28.09 8.45 4.05
CA ALA A 342 28.81 9.09 5.16
C ALA A 342 28.43 8.46 6.50
N THR A 343 27.15 8.18 6.72
CA THR A 343 26.67 7.53 7.95
C THR A 343 27.18 6.09 8.07
N LEU A 344 27.14 5.31 6.98
CA LEU A 344 27.74 3.97 6.97
C LEU A 344 29.26 4.03 7.15
N ALA A 345 29.98 4.96 6.55
CA ALA A 345 31.43 5.08 6.72
C ALA A 345 31.80 5.36 8.18
N ALA A 346 31.00 6.17 8.89
CA ALA A 346 31.24 6.51 10.29
C ALA A 346 30.92 5.36 11.27
N LEU A 347 29.90 4.53 10.97
CA LEU A 347 29.35 3.57 11.95
C LEU A 347 29.48 2.10 11.53
N GLN A 348 29.58 1.82 10.23
CA GLN A 348 29.66 0.48 9.62
C GLN A 348 30.58 0.48 8.38
N PRO A 349 31.86 0.88 8.50
CA PRO A 349 32.73 1.14 7.34
C PRO A 349 32.90 -0.07 6.42
N ALA A 350 32.87 -1.30 6.96
CA ALA A 350 32.97 -2.53 6.19
C ALA A 350 31.81 -2.74 5.19
N LEU A 351 30.66 -2.09 5.40
CA LEU A 351 29.49 -2.22 4.53
C LEU A 351 29.40 -1.15 3.44
N VAL A 352 30.26 -0.13 3.46
CA VAL A 352 30.26 0.94 2.45
C VAL A 352 30.46 0.40 1.02
N PRO A 353 31.41 -0.53 0.75
CA PRO A 353 31.59 -1.09 -0.59
C PRO A 353 30.39 -1.92 -1.07
N ALA A 354 29.63 -2.51 -0.13
CA ALA A 354 28.43 -3.29 -0.43
C ALA A 354 27.18 -2.40 -0.67
N MET A 355 27.25 -1.11 -0.32
CA MET A 355 26.13 -0.20 -0.45
C MET A 355 25.90 0.23 -1.91
N LYS A 356 24.71 -0.13 -2.42
CA LYS A 356 24.20 0.26 -3.73
C LYS A 356 22.88 0.99 -3.57
N ALA A 357 22.68 2.02 -4.37
CA ALA A 357 21.38 2.65 -4.45
C ALA A 357 20.36 1.67 -5.04
N ALA A 358 19.20 1.54 -4.42
CA ALA A 358 18.15 0.68 -4.93
C ALA A 358 17.63 1.24 -6.27
N GLN A 359 17.54 0.37 -7.26
CA GLN A 359 16.83 0.65 -8.50
C GLN A 359 15.34 0.41 -8.25
N LEU A 360 14.58 1.51 -8.22
CA LEU A 360 13.16 1.48 -7.91
C LEU A 360 12.33 1.47 -9.20
N THR A 361 11.37 0.55 -9.27
CA THR A 361 10.35 0.55 -10.32
C THR A 361 8.98 0.73 -9.68
N ASN A 362 8.23 1.75 -10.07
CA ASN A 362 6.86 1.98 -9.64
C ASN A 362 5.88 1.04 -10.37
N GLY A 363 4.71 0.81 -9.77
CA GLY A 363 3.61 0.11 -10.43
C GLY A 363 3.48 -1.38 -10.10
N ALA A 364 4.24 -1.90 -9.13
CA ALA A 364 4.04 -3.28 -8.67
C ALA A 364 2.69 -3.41 -7.97
N THR A 365 1.83 -4.30 -8.48
CA THR A 365 0.51 -4.57 -7.89
C THR A 365 0.54 -5.91 -7.16
N TYR A 366 -0.30 -6.07 -6.15
CA TYR A 366 -0.43 -7.33 -5.41
C TYR A 366 -1.79 -7.40 -4.71
N ALA A 367 -2.09 -8.52 -4.06
CA ALA A 367 -3.34 -8.71 -3.34
C ALA A 367 -3.50 -7.71 -2.16
N CYS A 368 -4.41 -6.75 -2.33
CA CYS A 368 -4.70 -5.65 -1.39
C CYS A 368 -5.37 -6.03 -0.06
N SER A 369 -4.70 -5.83 1.08
CA SER A 369 -5.30 -5.99 2.41
C SER A 369 -4.91 -4.85 3.36
N ALA A 370 -5.76 -3.83 3.48
CA ALA A 370 -5.61 -2.73 4.44
C ALA A 370 -6.94 -1.97 4.56
N MET A 371 -7.01 -0.99 5.49
CA MET A 371 -8.15 -0.08 5.55
C MET A 371 -8.19 0.76 4.28
N GLN A 372 -7.07 1.40 3.95
CA GLN A 372 -6.91 2.22 2.74
C GLN A 372 -6.05 1.49 1.71
N MET A 373 -6.55 1.35 0.48
CA MET A 373 -5.81 0.75 -0.64
C MET A 373 -5.48 1.86 -1.62
N THR A 374 -4.20 2.08 -1.90
CA THR A 374 -3.74 3.18 -2.74
C THR A 374 -2.48 2.79 -3.51
N MET A 375 -1.95 3.73 -4.27
CA MET A 375 -0.64 3.64 -4.92
C MET A 375 0.36 4.50 -4.14
N TYR A 376 1.65 4.20 -4.32
CA TYR A 376 2.73 5.07 -3.88
C TYR A 376 3.81 5.04 -4.94
N ARG A 377 4.13 6.20 -5.51
CA ARG A 377 5.21 6.31 -6.49
C ARG A 377 6.38 7.03 -5.84
N VAL A 378 7.58 6.50 -6.01
CA VAL A 378 8.78 7.28 -5.71
C VAL A 378 9.12 8.13 -6.94
N PRO A 379 9.38 9.45 -6.78
CA PRO A 379 9.65 10.37 -7.88
C PRO A 379 10.77 9.90 -8.83
N ASP A 380 11.85 9.33 -8.29
CA ASP A 380 12.98 8.83 -9.08
C ASP A 380 12.77 7.39 -9.60
N GLY A 381 11.59 6.81 -9.38
CA GLY A 381 11.27 5.46 -9.80
C GLY A 381 10.97 5.39 -11.29
N THR A 382 11.44 4.34 -11.95
CA THR A 382 11.00 4.02 -13.31
C THR A 382 9.58 3.47 -13.28
N ASP A 383 8.67 3.93 -14.14
CA ASP A 383 7.34 3.34 -14.22
C ASP A 383 7.39 2.01 -14.98
N THR A 384 6.78 0.93 -14.45
CA THR A 384 6.40 -0.19 -15.32
C THR A 384 5.42 0.33 -16.36
N ALA A 385 5.59 -0.06 -17.63
CA ALA A 385 4.63 0.27 -18.68
C ALA A 385 3.20 0.00 -18.18
N ALA A 386 2.34 1.01 -18.27
CA ALA A 386 0.95 0.90 -17.86
C ALA A 386 0.30 -0.28 -18.59
N ARG A 387 -0.28 -1.22 -17.85
CA ARG A 387 -1.07 -2.33 -18.41
C ARG A 387 -2.53 -1.92 -18.55
#